data_AF-A0A9P6KXS7-F1
#
_entry.id   AF-A0A9P6KXS7-F1
#
_cell.length_a   1.000
_cell.length_b   1.000
_cell.length_c   1.000
_cell.angle_alpha   90.00
_cell.angle_beta   90.00
_cell.angle_gamma   90.00
#
_symmetry.space_group_name_H-M   'P 1'
#
loop_
_entity.id
_entity.type
_entity.pdbx_description
1 polymer ?
#
loop_
_entity_poly.entity_id
_entity_poly.type
_entity_poly.pdbx_seq_one_letter_code
_entity_poly.pdbx_strand_id
1 'polypeptide(L)'
;MRQNTKKHLSIVMNKIRAVGLSLNHKKCRFFKKEVKVLGNIIAEGNIKADPKKIATIQQYPQPQTIKELRSFLGSVNHCREFVPKMAFVTAPLYNILKGGKKDSNKKINMDNTQRIAFAETKRLLVPTQKERNQT
;
A
#
# COMPACT_ATOMS: atom_id res chain seq x y z
N MET A 1 -16.42 -2.73 -24.34
CA MET A 1 -15.93 -3.23 -23.03
C MET A 1 -17.00 -3.76 -22.03
N ARG A 2 -18.32 -3.72 -22.27
CA ARG A 2 -19.34 -4.06 -21.23
C ARG A 2 -19.92 -5.49 -21.25
N GLN A 3 -19.83 -6.24 -22.35
CA GLN A 3 -20.44 -7.59 -22.46
C GLN A 3 -19.65 -8.68 -21.73
N ASN A 4 -18.31 -8.65 -21.74
CA ASN A 4 -17.48 -9.68 -21.10
C ASN A 4 -17.63 -9.69 -19.57
N THR A 5 -17.82 -8.53 -18.93
CA THR A 5 -18.00 -8.43 -17.47
C THR A 5 -19.23 -9.19 -16.99
N LYS A 6 -20.36 -9.13 -17.71
CA LYS A 6 -21.58 -9.88 -17.35
C LYS A 6 -21.37 -11.39 -17.48
N LYS A 7 -20.69 -11.84 -18.55
CA LYS A 7 -20.34 -13.26 -18.74
C LYS A 7 -19.43 -13.77 -17.62
N HIS A 8 -18.35 -13.04 -17.31
CA HIS A 8 -17.44 -13.40 -16.22
C HIS A 8 -18.15 -13.45 -14.86
N LEU A 9 -19.01 -12.47 -14.58
CA LEU A 9 -19.78 -12.44 -13.33
C LEU A 9 -20.69 -13.67 -13.21
N SER A 10 -21.38 -14.05 -14.28
CA SER A 10 -22.23 -15.24 -14.29
C SER A 10 -21.43 -16.53 -14.03
N ILE A 11 -20.27 -16.69 -14.67
CA ILE A 11 -19.37 -17.83 -14.44
C ILE A 11 -18.94 -17.92 -12.97
N VAL A 12 -18.51 -16.79 -12.39
CA VAL A 12 -18.07 -16.74 -10.98
C VAL A 12 -19.22 -17.05 -10.04
N MET A 13 -20.41 -16.49 -10.26
CA MET A 13 -21.59 -16.74 -9.44
C MET A 13 -22.03 -18.21 -9.49
N ASN A 14 -21.99 -18.84 -10.68
CA ASN A 14 -22.31 -20.25 -10.84
C ASN A 14 -21.32 -21.14 -10.10
N LYS A 15 -20.01 -20.84 -10.16
CA LYS A 15 -18.98 -21.58 -9.42
C LYS A 15 -19.17 -21.45 -7.91
N ILE A 16 -19.42 -20.24 -7.41
CA ILE A 16 -19.68 -19.97 -5.98
C ILE A 16 -20.90 -20.77 -5.50
N ARG A 17 -21.98 -20.78 -6.28
CA ARG A 17 -23.19 -21.55 -5.97
C ARG A 17 -22.92 -23.06 -5.97
N ALA A 18 -22.17 -23.56 -6.95
CA ALA A 18 -21.85 -24.98 -7.06
C ALA A 18 -21.07 -25.53 -5.85
N VAL A 19 -20.26 -24.69 -5.19
CA VAL A 19 -19.52 -25.06 -3.97
C VAL A 19 -20.24 -24.65 -2.67
N GLY A 20 -21.47 -24.15 -2.74
CA GLY A 20 -22.25 -23.77 -1.56
C GLY A 20 -21.78 -22.50 -0.82
N LEU A 21 -20.93 -21.67 -1.44
CA LEU A 21 -20.47 -20.43 -0.83
C LEU A 21 -21.52 -19.32 -0.93
N SER A 22 -21.70 -18.57 0.15
CA SER A 22 -22.60 -17.40 0.20
C SER A 22 -21.83 -16.09 0.17
N LEU A 23 -22.34 -15.11 -0.58
CA LEU A 23 -21.76 -13.78 -0.68
C LEU A 23 -22.42 -12.81 0.29
N ASN A 24 -21.62 -11.99 0.95
CA ASN A 24 -22.14 -10.88 1.76
C ASN A 24 -22.50 -9.71 0.83
N HIS A 25 -23.80 -9.54 0.55
CA HIS A 25 -24.32 -8.50 -0.33
C HIS A 25 -23.82 -7.09 0.03
N LYS A 26 -23.67 -6.77 1.33
CA LYS A 26 -23.19 -5.45 1.79
C LYS A 26 -21.73 -5.17 1.39
N LYS A 27 -20.93 -6.22 1.17
CA LYS A 27 -19.51 -6.11 0.75
C LYS A 27 -19.33 -6.22 -0.76
N CYS A 28 -20.34 -6.71 -1.49
CA CYS A 28 -20.28 -6.86 -2.93
C CYS A 28 -20.48 -5.51 -3.65
N ARG A 29 -19.58 -5.18 -4.57
CA ARG A 29 -19.70 -3.99 -5.43
C ARG A 29 -19.60 -4.42 -6.89
N PHE A 30 -20.72 -4.39 -7.60
CA PHE A 30 -20.79 -4.75 -9.01
C PHE A 30 -20.93 -3.51 -9.89
N PHE A 31 -20.40 -3.59 -11.11
CA PHE A 31 -20.53 -2.56 -12.17
C PHE A 31 -20.17 -1.13 -11.73
N LYS A 32 -19.23 -0.97 -10.79
CA LYS A 32 -18.72 0.34 -10.40
C LYS A 32 -17.58 0.76 -11.34
N LYS A 33 -17.50 2.05 -11.64
CA LYS A 33 -16.37 2.65 -12.37
C LYS A 33 -15.07 2.62 -11.56
N GLU A 34 -15.22 2.66 -10.23
CA GLU A 34 -14.13 2.64 -9.26
C GLU A 34 -14.43 1.61 -8.17
N VAL A 35 -13.44 0.75 -7.86
CA VAL A 35 -13.54 -0.25 -6.80
C VAL A 35 -12.28 -0.26 -5.95
N LYS A 36 -12.45 -0.28 -4.63
CA LYS A 36 -11.36 -0.52 -3.67
C LYS A 36 -11.08 -2.01 -3.54
N VAL A 37 -9.88 -2.45 -3.88
CA VAL A 37 -9.43 -3.85 -3.83
C VAL A 37 -8.05 -3.89 -3.16
N LEU A 38 -7.92 -4.67 -2.07
CA LEU A 38 -6.64 -4.91 -1.37
C LEU A 38 -5.85 -3.64 -0.96
N GLY A 39 -6.55 -2.54 -0.64
CA GLY A 39 -5.90 -1.27 -0.27
C GLY A 39 -5.47 -0.41 -1.45
N ASN A 40 -5.87 -0.78 -2.66
CA ASN A 40 -5.75 0.03 -3.87
C ASN A 40 -7.14 0.41 -4.39
N ILE A 41 -7.18 1.49 -5.16
CA ILE A 41 -8.35 1.98 -5.88
C ILE A 41 -8.12 1.68 -7.36
N ILE A 42 -9.00 0.89 -7.97
CA ILE A 42 -8.95 0.58 -9.40
C ILE A 42 -10.04 1.40 -10.09
N ALA A 43 -9.65 2.28 -11.00
CA ALA A 43 -10.57 3.12 -11.78
C ALA A 43 -10.09 3.21 -13.23
N GLU A 44 -10.96 2.89 -14.18
CA GLU A 44 -10.73 3.13 -15.63
C GLU A 44 -9.39 2.59 -16.19
N GLY A 45 -8.92 1.44 -15.67
CA GLY A 45 -7.65 0.83 -16.09
C GLY A 45 -6.43 1.31 -15.29
N ASN A 46 -6.61 2.29 -14.42
CA ASN A 46 -5.59 2.82 -13.54
C ASN A 46 -5.72 2.25 -12.13
N ILE A 47 -4.57 2.00 -11.50
CA ILE A 47 -4.47 1.62 -10.08
C ILE A 47 -3.90 2.81 -9.32
N LYS A 48 -4.60 3.23 -8.26
CA LYS A 48 -4.21 4.30 -7.35
C LYS A 48 -4.06 3.74 -5.93
N ALA A 49 -3.11 4.26 -5.17
CA ALA A 49 -3.00 3.93 -3.74
C ALA A 49 -4.20 4.50 -2.97
N ASP A 50 -4.69 3.78 -1.96
CA ASP A 50 -5.77 4.27 -1.10
C ASP A 50 -5.31 5.50 -0.30
N PRO A 51 -5.99 6.67 -0.44
CA PRO A 51 -5.67 7.89 0.30
C PRO A 51 -5.63 7.70 1.81
N LYS A 52 -6.43 6.78 2.37
CA LYS A 52 -6.40 6.49 3.82
C LYS A 52 -5.06 5.90 4.24
N LYS A 53 -4.48 5.03 3.41
CA LYS A 53 -3.18 4.41 3.69
C LYS A 53 -2.05 5.43 3.58
N ILE A 54 -2.14 6.32 2.60
CA ILE A 54 -1.22 7.45 2.45
C ILE A 54 -1.28 8.34 3.70
N ALA A 55 -2.48 8.71 4.14
CA ALA A 55 -2.69 9.55 5.33
C ALA A 55 -2.09 8.90 6.59
N THR A 56 -2.25 7.58 6.78
CA THR A 56 -1.63 6.86 7.91
C THR A 56 -0.10 6.96 7.89
N ILE A 57 0.54 6.87 6.71
CA ILE A 57 2.00 6.99 6.61
C ILE A 57 2.44 8.45 6.84
N GLN A 58 1.66 9.44 6.38
CA GLN A 58 1.93 10.86 6.60
C GLN A 58 1.77 11.28 8.06
N GLN A 59 0.86 10.65 8.80
CA GLN A 59 0.67 10.93 10.23
C GLN A 59 1.54 10.05 11.12
N TYR A 60 2.33 9.14 10.54
CA TYR A 60 3.17 8.23 11.31
C TYR A 60 4.18 9.03 12.15
N PRO A 61 4.25 8.80 13.48
CA PRO A 61 5.19 9.48 14.36
C PRO A 61 6.62 9.02 14.06
N GLN A 62 7.63 9.79 14.49
CA GLN A 62 9.01 9.35 14.34
C GLN A 62 9.23 8.04 15.13
N PRO A 63 9.66 6.95 14.49
CA PRO A 63 9.86 5.67 15.17
C PRO A 63 10.96 5.79 16.22
N GLN A 64 10.71 5.28 17.42
CA GLN A 64 11.65 5.23 18.54
C GLN A 64 12.22 3.83 18.76
N THR A 65 11.59 2.81 18.19
CA THR A 65 12.00 1.41 18.31
C THR A 65 12.23 0.74 16.95
N ILE A 66 13.00 -0.35 16.94
CA ILE A 66 13.21 -1.17 15.74
C ILE A 66 11.88 -1.71 15.20
N LYS A 67 10.95 -2.08 16.09
CA LYS A 67 9.60 -2.54 15.72
C LYS A 67 8.83 -1.48 14.95
N GLU A 68 8.80 -0.26 15.47
CA GLU A 68 8.12 0.87 14.81
C GLU A 68 8.76 1.19 13.47
N LEU A 69 10.10 1.19 13.39
CA LEU A 69 10.80 1.42 12.13
C LEU A 69 10.48 0.37 11.07
N ARG A 70 10.44 -0.92 11.45
CA ARG A 70 10.01 -2.01 10.55
C ARG A 70 8.56 -1.84 10.10
N SER A 71 7.67 -1.46 11.01
CA SER A 71 6.25 -1.22 10.72
C SER A 71 6.07 -0.06 9.74
N PHE A 72 6.79 1.05 9.95
CA PHE A 72 6.83 2.19 9.04
C PHE A 72 7.34 1.78 7.65
N LEU A 73 8.52 1.15 7.57
CA LEU A 73 9.11 0.75 6.29
C LEU A 73 8.25 -0.28 5.54
N GLY A 74 7.60 -1.21 6.26
CA GLY A 74 6.64 -2.14 5.67
C GLY A 74 5.43 -1.43 5.06
N SER A 75 4.91 -0.40 5.73
CA SER A 75 3.82 0.43 5.22
C SER A 75 4.23 1.22 3.98
N VAL A 76 5.42 1.83 4.00
CA VAL A 76 6.01 2.57 2.87
C VAL A 76 6.27 1.65 1.67
N ASN A 77 6.76 0.43 1.89
CA ASN A 77 7.06 -0.53 0.83
C ASN A 77 5.82 -0.89 0.01
N HIS A 78 4.63 -0.90 0.61
CA HIS A 78 3.40 -1.12 -0.13
C HIS A 78 3.07 0.02 -1.12
N CYS A 79 3.54 1.24 -0.83
CA CYS A 79 3.33 2.40 -1.69
C CYS A 79 4.50 2.66 -2.66
N ARG A 80 5.56 1.83 -2.62
CA ARG A 80 6.79 2.03 -3.42
C ARG A 80 6.54 2.10 -4.92
N GLU A 81 5.50 1.43 -5.40
CA GLU A 81 5.18 1.32 -6.83
C GLU A 81 4.61 2.62 -7.40
N PHE A 82 4.13 3.52 -6.53
CA PHE A 82 3.55 4.81 -6.91
C PHE A 82 4.56 5.96 -6.79
N VAL A 83 5.69 5.75 -6.12
CA VAL A 83 6.66 6.80 -5.81
C VAL A 83 8.03 6.45 -6.40
N PRO A 84 8.50 7.17 -7.44
CA PRO A 84 9.81 6.93 -8.01
C PRO A 84 10.91 7.21 -6.98
N LYS A 85 12.00 6.42 -7.03
CA LYS A 85 13.19 6.56 -6.16
C LYS A 85 12.93 6.37 -4.66
N MET A 86 11.79 5.78 -4.26
CA MET A 86 11.50 5.48 -2.84
C MET A 86 12.59 4.60 -2.19
N ALA A 87 13.18 3.67 -2.95
CA ALA A 87 14.28 2.83 -2.45
C ALA A 87 15.53 3.64 -2.06
N PHE A 88 15.86 4.68 -2.83
CA PHE A 88 17.00 5.55 -2.56
C PHE A 88 16.77 6.38 -1.29
N VAL A 89 15.56 6.94 -1.14
CA VAL A 89 15.19 7.79 -0.01
C VAL A 89 15.09 6.99 1.29
N THR A 90 14.60 5.75 1.22
CA THR A 90 14.48 4.88 2.40
C THR A 90 15.78 4.14 2.75
N ALA A 91 16.81 4.20 1.90
CA ALA A 91 18.08 3.49 2.13
C ALA A 91 18.76 3.84 3.48
N PRO A 92 18.82 5.11 3.92
CA PRO A 92 19.37 5.44 5.24
C PRO A 92 18.59 4.80 6.39
N LEU A 93 17.27 4.64 6.24
CA LEU A 93 16.42 3.99 7.24
C LEU A 93 16.67 2.48 7.31
N TYR A 94 16.88 1.84 6.15
CA TYR A 94 17.26 0.41 6.11
C TYR A 94 18.64 0.14 6.70
N ASN A 95 19.57 1.11 6.68
CA ASN A 95 20.88 0.97 7.33
C ASN A 95 20.75 0.76 8.85
N ILE A 96 19.75 1.38 9.49
CA ILE A 96 19.44 1.17 10.92
C ILE A 96 19.05 -0.29 11.18
N LEU A 97 18.48 -0.98 10.19
CA LEU A 97 18.05 -2.38 10.29
C LEU A 97 19.13 -3.40 9.91
N LYS A 98 20.26 -2.97 9.34
CA LYS A 98 21.39 -3.86 8.99
C LYS A 98 22.02 -4.49 10.25
N GLY A 99 22.43 -5.76 10.15
CA GLY A 99 23.11 -6.49 11.25
C GLY A 99 22.27 -7.55 11.96
N GLY A 100 21.44 -8.32 11.24
CA GLY A 100 20.77 -9.51 11.77
C GLY A 100 19.51 -9.25 12.62
N LYS A 101 19.06 -10.26 13.37
CA LYS A 101 17.87 -10.19 14.24
C LYS A 101 18.11 -9.25 15.41
N LYS A 102 17.75 -7.98 15.24
CA LYS A 102 17.67 -7.00 16.34
C LYS A 102 16.39 -7.20 17.14
N ASP A 103 16.52 -7.07 18.46
CA ASP A 103 15.38 -6.97 19.38
C ASP A 103 14.41 -5.88 18.88
N SER A 104 13.15 -6.25 18.80
CA SER A 104 12.04 -5.39 18.36
C SER A 104 11.89 -4.16 19.24
N ASN A 105 12.16 -4.27 20.54
CA ASN A 105 12.00 -3.19 21.51
C ASN A 105 13.25 -2.33 21.67
N LYS A 106 14.33 -2.66 20.95
CA LYS A 106 15.55 -1.86 20.98
C LYS A 106 15.26 -0.43 20.53
N LYS A 107 15.62 0.54 21.37
CA LYS A 107 15.55 1.97 21.03
C LYS A 107 16.49 2.27 19.87
N ILE A 108 16.01 3.06 18.92
CA ILE A 108 16.81 3.55 17.80
C ILE A 108 17.20 5.00 18.05
N ASN A 109 18.44 5.36 17.69
CA ASN A 109 18.87 6.74 17.63
C ASN A 109 19.03 7.11 16.15
N MET A 110 18.26 8.09 15.69
CA MET A 110 18.33 8.56 14.31
C MET A 110 19.28 9.74 14.18
N ASP A 111 20.25 9.62 13.29
CA ASP A 111 21.09 10.75 12.88
C ASP A 111 20.31 11.75 12.00
N ASN A 112 20.93 12.89 11.68
CA ASN A 112 20.31 13.90 10.83
C ASN A 112 19.95 13.38 9.44
N THR A 113 20.78 12.52 8.84
CA THR A 113 20.53 11.93 7.52
C THR A 113 19.27 11.05 7.53
N GLN A 114 19.09 10.25 8.59
CA GLN A 114 17.94 9.36 8.78
C GLN A 114 16.67 10.16 9.09
N ARG A 115 16.76 11.25 9.85
CA ARG A 115 15.62 12.16 10.10
C ARG A 115 15.17 12.85 8.80
N ILE A 116 16.13 13.31 7.99
CA ILE A 116 15.84 13.89 6.67
C ILE A 116 15.20 12.83 5.77
N ALA A 117 15.74 11.61 5.73
CA ALA A 117 15.17 10.51 4.95
C ALA A 117 13.73 10.17 5.38
N PHE A 118 13.44 10.18 6.68
CA PHE A 118 12.09 9.96 7.20
C PHE A 118 11.12 11.07 6.77
N ALA A 119 11.51 12.33 6.92
CA ALA A 119 10.69 13.47 6.49
C ALA A 119 10.46 13.46 4.97
N GLU A 120 11.50 13.18 4.19
CA GLU A 120 11.44 13.14 2.73
C GLU A 120 10.57 11.97 2.24
N THR A 121 10.65 10.80 2.90
CA THR A 121 9.74 9.68 2.61
C THR A 121 8.28 10.12 2.74
N LYS A 122 7.93 10.81 3.83
CA LYS A 122 6.56 11.30 4.07
C LYS A 122 6.14 12.37 3.05
N ARG A 123 7.08 13.24 2.63
CA ARG A 123 6.85 14.27 1.61
C ARG A 123 6.61 13.69 0.22
N LEU A 124 7.37 12.66 -0.17
CA LEU A 124 7.22 12.01 -1.48
C LEU A 124 5.96 11.17 -1.61
N LEU A 125 5.35 10.80 -0.47
CA LEU A 125 4.05 10.15 -0.38
C LEU A 125 2.87 11.12 -0.52
N VAL A 126 3.10 12.41 -0.81
CA VAL A 126 2.04 13.35 -1.26
C VAL A 126 1.42 12.79 -2.54
N PRO A 127 0.10 12.96 -2.79
CA PRO A 127 -0.59 12.28 -3.88
C PRO A 127 -0.24 12.90 -5.23
N THR A 128 1.00 12.70 -5.67
CA THR A 128 1.40 12.89 -7.06
C THR A 128 0.92 11.64 -7.78
N GLN A 129 -0.24 11.80 -8.42
CA GLN A 129 -1.02 10.82 -9.17
C GLN A 129 -0.17 10.19 -10.28
N LYS A 130 0.68 9.20 -9.96
CA LYS A 130 1.28 8.38 -11.01
C LYS A 130 0.42 7.15 -11.21
N GLU A 131 -0.30 7.19 -12.32
CA GLU A 131 -1.19 6.14 -12.77
C GLU A 131 -0.36 4.95 -13.25
N ARG A 132 -0.63 3.77 -12.70
CA ARG A 132 -0.07 2.53 -13.21
C ARG A 132 -0.87 2.14 -14.45
N ASN A 133 -0.33 2.40 -15.64
CA ASN A 133 -0.84 1.84 -16.88
C ASN A 133 -0.52 0.35 -16.91
N GLN A 134 -1.54 -0.50 -16.98
CA GLN A 134 -1.37 -1.91 -17.27
C GLN A 134 -1.49 -2.09 -18.79
N THR A 135 -0.43 -2.61 -19.41
CA THR A 135 -0.37 -3.01 -20.83
C THR A 135 -1.28 -4.20 -21.09
#